data_AF-A0A560L939-F1
#
_entry.id   AF-A0A560L939-F1
#
_cell.length_a   1.000
_cell.length_b   1.000
_cell.length_c   1.000
_cell.angle_alpha   90.00
_cell.angle_beta   90.00
_cell.angle_gamma   90.00
#
_symmetry.space_group_name_H-M   'P 1'
#
loop_
_entity.id
_entity.type
_entity.pdbx_description
1 polymer ?
#
loop_
_entity_poly.entity_id
_entity_poly.type
_entity_poly.pdbx_seq_one_letter_code
_entity_poly.pdbx_strand_id
1 'polypeptide(L)'
;MPFRKYASIPDDPNFREALLVWARKFTRSEAVARRVTQRTIDVLCDNPSLLDGRDINEAIFMLLRRHAFDEIEWSSEQGHQGDGAVSEKQPMW
;
A
#
# COMPACT_ATOMS: atom_id res chain seq x y z
N MET A 1 20.27 -8.69 1.42
CA MET A 1 18.94 -8.15 1.06
C MET A 1 19.05 -7.34 -0.23
N PRO A 2 18.08 -7.41 -1.17
CA PRO A 2 18.38 -7.21 -2.60
C PRO A 2 17.99 -5.85 -3.22
N PHE A 3 17.52 -4.84 -2.47
CA PHE A 3 16.98 -3.63 -3.12
C PHE A 3 18.02 -2.60 -3.59
N ARG A 4 19.26 -2.67 -3.08
CA ARG A 4 20.34 -1.74 -3.48
C ARG A 4 20.60 -1.71 -4.99
N LYS A 5 20.39 -2.82 -5.70
CA LYS A 5 20.60 -2.89 -7.16
C LYS A 5 19.49 -2.22 -7.98
N TYR A 6 18.36 -1.87 -7.35
CA TYR A 6 17.20 -1.27 -8.00
C TYR A 6 17.02 0.22 -7.67
N ALA A 7 17.84 0.76 -6.77
CA ALA A 7 17.81 2.17 -6.36
C ALA A 7 17.96 3.15 -7.54
N SER A 8 18.51 2.70 -8.66
CA SER A 8 18.70 3.50 -9.86
C SER A 8 17.51 3.46 -10.83
N ILE A 9 16.54 2.54 -10.66
CA ILE A 9 15.41 2.35 -11.58
C ILE A 9 14.15 1.92 -10.80
N PRO A 10 13.38 2.87 -10.24
CA PRO A 10 12.14 2.56 -9.50
C PRO A 10 11.03 1.95 -10.38
N ASP A 11 11.10 2.11 -11.71
CA ASP A 11 10.15 1.50 -12.65
C ASP A 11 10.60 0.12 -13.21
N ASP A 12 11.68 -0.46 -12.65
CA ASP A 12 12.13 -1.78 -13.08
C ASP A 12 11.07 -2.86 -12.74
N PRO A 13 10.66 -3.70 -13.71
CA PRO A 13 9.65 -4.72 -13.46
C PRO A 13 10.06 -5.75 -12.41
N ASN A 14 11.36 -6.04 -12.25
CA ASN A 14 11.85 -6.93 -11.20
C ASN A 14 11.82 -6.25 -9.83
N PHE A 15 12.05 -4.94 -9.77
CA PHE A 15 11.88 -4.17 -8.54
C PHE A 15 10.42 -4.17 -8.07
N ARG A 16 9.49 -3.93 -9.00
CA ARG A 16 8.05 -4.02 -8.77
C ARG A 16 7.63 -5.41 -8.28
N GLU A 17 8.13 -6.47 -8.91
CA GLU A 17 7.84 -7.84 -8.48
C GLU A 17 8.41 -8.13 -7.08
N ALA A 18 9.63 -7.68 -6.79
CA ALA A 18 10.22 -7.81 -5.48
C ALA A 18 9.40 -7.08 -4.40
N LEU A 19 8.99 -5.83 -4.65
CA LEU A 19 8.10 -5.09 -3.75
C LEU A 19 6.77 -5.83 -3.54
N LEU A 20 6.18 -6.38 -4.59
CA LEU A 20 4.93 -7.13 -4.49
C LEU A 20 5.05 -8.38 -3.61
N VAL A 21 6.15 -9.12 -3.73
CA VAL A 21 6.43 -10.29 -2.87
C VAL A 21 6.47 -9.88 -1.40
N TRP A 22 7.06 -8.72 -1.09
CA TRP A 22 7.08 -8.19 0.28
C TRP A 22 5.73 -7.64 0.72
N ALA A 23 5.01 -6.92 -0.14
CA ALA A 23 3.66 -6.42 0.15
C ALA A 23 2.69 -7.55 0.53
N ARG A 24 2.79 -8.70 -0.15
CA ARG A 24 2.01 -9.92 0.18
C ARG A 24 2.28 -10.48 1.58
N LYS A 25 3.39 -10.11 2.23
CA LYS A 25 3.65 -10.48 3.63
C LYS A 25 2.89 -9.60 4.62
N PHE A 26 2.46 -8.42 4.20
CA PHE A 26 1.75 -7.46 5.06
C PHE A 26 0.23 -7.49 4.90
N THR A 27 -0.27 -8.00 3.77
CA THR A 27 -1.70 -8.09 3.49
C THR A 27 -2.08 -9.42 2.83
N ARG A 28 -3.25 -9.94 3.17
CA ARG A 28 -3.82 -11.15 2.56
C ARG A 28 -4.52 -10.89 1.23
N SER A 29 -4.83 -9.63 0.92
CA SER A 29 -5.51 -9.24 -0.32
C SER A 29 -4.50 -8.89 -1.40
N GLU A 30 -4.55 -9.60 -2.52
CA GLU A 30 -3.66 -9.32 -3.66
C GLU A 30 -3.92 -7.93 -4.26
N ALA A 31 -5.16 -7.46 -4.24
CA ALA A 31 -5.49 -6.11 -4.70
C ALA A 31 -4.84 -5.04 -3.81
N VAL A 32 -4.88 -5.22 -2.49
CA VAL A 32 -4.20 -4.32 -1.53
C VAL A 32 -2.69 -4.38 -1.74
N ALA A 33 -2.12 -5.59 -1.91
CA ALA A 33 -0.69 -5.74 -2.13
C ALA A 33 -0.21 -4.99 -3.38
N ARG A 34 -1.00 -5.01 -4.46
CA ARG A 34 -0.70 -4.27 -5.70
C ARG A 34 -0.80 -2.75 -5.50
N ARG A 35 -1.80 -2.25 -4.79
CA ARG A 35 -1.94 -0.81 -4.47
C ARG A 35 -0.78 -0.31 -3.61
N VAL A 36 -0.45 -1.04 -2.54
CA VAL A 36 0.70 -0.73 -1.67
C VAL A 36 2.00 -0.69 -2.47
N THR A 37 2.20 -1.67 -3.37
CA THR A 37 3.37 -1.71 -4.24
C THR A 37 3.44 -0.50 -5.16
N GLN A 38 2.35 -0.18 -5.86
CA GLN A 38 2.31 0.98 -6.75
C GLN A 38 2.56 2.29 -5.99
N ARG A 39 1.88 2.49 -4.86
CA ARG A 39 2.04 3.69 -4.04
C ARG A 39 3.47 3.85 -3.51
N THR A 40 4.13 2.74 -3.17
CA THR A 40 5.54 2.76 -2.78
C THR A 40 6.44 3.21 -3.94
N ILE A 41 6.20 2.70 -5.16
CA ILE A 41 6.94 3.11 -6.35
C ILE A 41 6.73 4.60 -6.63
N ASP A 42 5.48 5.08 -6.59
CA ASP A 42 5.15 6.49 -6.84
C ASP A 42 5.92 7.41 -5.87
N VAL A 43 5.92 7.10 -4.57
CA VAL A 43 6.65 7.89 -3.56
C VAL A 43 8.16 7.88 -3.79
N LEU A 44 8.73 6.75 -4.21
CA LEU A 44 10.16 6.64 -4.52
C LEU A 44 10.54 7.38 -5.81
N CYS A 45 9.65 7.42 -6.80
CA CYS A 45 9.81 8.24 -8.00
C CYS A 45 9.75 9.74 -7.68
N ASP A 46 8.83 10.15 -6.82
CA ASP A 46 8.67 11.55 -6.40
C ASP A 46 9.82 12.02 -5.49
N ASN A 47 10.40 11.11 -4.69
CA ASN A 47 11.43 11.42 -3.70
C ASN A 47 12.64 10.50 -3.86
N PRO A 48 13.45 10.67 -4.91
CA PRO A 48 14.59 9.80 -5.19
C PRO A 48 15.68 9.87 -4.12
N SER A 49 15.71 10.92 -3.29
CA SER A 49 16.64 11.03 -2.15
C SER A 49 16.47 9.91 -1.11
N LEU A 50 15.30 9.26 -1.07
CA LEU A 50 15.06 8.08 -0.21
C LEU A 50 15.90 6.86 -0.66
N LEU A 51 16.39 6.89 -1.90
CA LEU A 51 17.26 5.88 -2.49
C LEU A 51 18.76 6.25 -2.40
N ASP A 52 19.10 7.40 -1.83
CA ASP A 52 20.49 7.91 -1.71
C ASP A 52 21.13 7.61 -0.34
N GLY A 53 20.35 7.04 0.59
CA GLY A 53 20.81 6.71 1.94
C GLY A 53 21.66 5.44 2.04
N ARG A 54 22.43 5.28 3.13
CA ARG A 54 23.13 4.00 3.43
C ARG A 54 22.18 2.83 3.62
N ASP A 55 20.95 3.11 4.04
CA ASP A 55 19.95 2.15 4.51
C ASP A 55 18.69 2.10 3.62
N ILE A 56 18.88 2.16 2.30
CA ILE A 56 17.81 2.09 1.26
C ILE A 56 16.80 0.97 1.53
N ASN A 57 17.29 -0.23 1.90
CA ASN A 57 16.40 -1.37 2.16
C ASN A 57 15.46 -1.10 3.34
N GLU A 58 15.95 -0.43 4.38
CA GLU A 58 15.16 -0.10 5.57
C GLU A 58 14.13 0.98 5.25
N ALA A 59 14.52 2.02 4.50
CA ALA A 59 13.62 3.07 4.04
C ALA A 59 12.45 2.49 3.22
N ILE A 60 12.75 1.63 2.24
CA ILE A 60 11.75 0.95 1.41
C ILE A 60 10.84 0.05 2.27
N PHE A 61 11.41 -0.67 3.24
CA PHE A 61 10.63 -1.54 4.11
C PHE A 61 9.68 -0.75 5.03
N MET A 62 10.14 0.37 5.58
CA MET A 62 9.31 1.25 6.39
C MET A 62 8.16 1.86 5.58
N LEU A 63 8.42 2.26 4.33
CA LEU A 63 7.38 2.75 3.41
C LEU A 63 6.33 1.68 3.09
N LEU A 64 6.77 0.49 2.68
CA LEU A 64 5.88 -0.65 2.41
C LEU A 64 4.99 -0.97 3.61
N ARG A 65 5.60 -1.04 4.80
CA ARG A 65 4.88 -1.33 6.04
C ARG A 65 3.85 -0.24 6.31
N ARG A 66 4.24 1.04 6.24
CA ARG A 66 3.32 2.17 6.48
C ARG A 66 2.12 2.15 5.53
N HIS A 67 2.35 2.01 4.23
CA HIS A 67 1.26 1.95 3.25
C HIS A 67 0.33 0.75 3.44
N ALA A 68 0.86 -0.40 3.87
CA ALA A 68 0.02 -1.53 4.20
C ALA A 68 -0.86 -1.27 5.43
N PHE A 69 -0.36 -0.56 6.46
CA PHE A 69 -1.16 -0.14 7.61
C PHE A 69 -2.22 0.90 7.23
N ASP A 70 -1.86 1.91 6.44
CA ASP A 70 -2.79 2.94 5.96
C ASP A 70 -4.00 2.29 5.22
N GLU A 71 -3.75 1.26 4.41
CA GLU A 71 -4.83 0.52 3.70
C GLU A 71 -5.71 -0.33 4.64
N ILE A 72 -5.15 -0.87 5.72
CA ILE A 72 -5.91 -1.62 6.74
C ILE A 72 -6.80 -0.69 7.54
N GLU A 73 -6.29 0.48 7.93
CA GLU A 73 -7.04 1.52 8.64
C GLU A 73 -8.17 2.05 7.76
N TRP A 74 -7.88 2.39 6.50
CA TRP A 74 -8.89 2.83 5.53
C TRP A 74 -9.98 1.78 5.26
N SER A 75 -9.61 0.48 5.21
CA SER A 75 -10.57 -0.61 5.05
C SER A 75 -11.45 -0.80 6.31
N SER A 76 -10.92 -0.50 7.50
CA SER A 76 -11.67 -0.54 8.75
C SER A 76 -12.68 0.60 8.84
N GLU A 77 -12.34 1.79 8.32
CA GLU A 77 -13.22 2.95 8.30
C GLU A 77 -14.36 2.81 7.27
N GLN A 78 -14.12 2.16 6.12
CA GLN A 78 -15.17 1.86 5.14
C GLN A 78 -16.16 0.77 5.59
N GLY A 79 -15.82 -0.03 6.60
CA GLY A 79 -16.70 -1.03 7.20
C GLY A 79 -17.79 -0.46 8.12
N HIS A 80 -17.85 0.87 8.34
CA HIS A 80 -18.79 1.53 9.24
C HIS A 80 -19.79 2.48 8.53
N GLN A 81 -19.93 2.37 7.20
CA GLN A 81 -21.03 3.01 6.45
C GLN A 81 -21.97 1.94 5.88
N GLY A 82 -22.68 1.28 6.77
CA GLY A 82 -23.64 0.25 6.40
C GLY A 82 -24.59 -0.09 7.53
N ASP A 83 -25.27 0.90 8.12
CA ASP A 83 -26.64 0.70 8.60
C ASP A 83 -27.32 2.04 8.88
N GLY A 84 -28.24 2.42 7.99
CA GLY A 84 -29.03 3.64 8.09
C GLY A 84 -30.13 3.69 7.04
N ALA A 85 -30.60 2.53 6.57
CA ALA A 85 -31.83 2.42 5.80
C ALA A 85 -33.00 2.28 6.77
N VAL A 86 -33.38 3.38 7.44
CA VAL A 86 -34.75 3.48 7.98
C VAL A 86 -35.67 3.73 6.78
N SER A 87 -36.10 2.62 6.20
CA SER A 87 -37.27 2.54 5.35
C SER A 87 -38.49 2.80 6.23
N GLU A 88 -38.84 4.07 6.45
CA GLU A 88 -40.16 4.43 6.97
C GLU A 88 -41.18 4.29 5.85
N LYS A 89 -41.59 3.03 5.59
CA LYS A 89 -42.93 2.76 5.11
C LYS A 89 -43.87 3.00 6.30
N GLN A 90 -44.52 4.16 6.38
CA GLN A 90 -45.75 4.27 7.16
C GLN A 90 -46.94 3.84 6.29
N PRO A 91 -47.73 2.84 6.72
CA PRO A 91 -49.07 2.61 6.18
C PRO A 91 -50.09 3.53 6.86
N MET A 92 -51.10 3.91 6.06
CA MET A 92 -52.49 4.32 6.38
C MET A 92 -52.84 4.63 7.83
N TRP A 93 -53.48 5.79 8.07
CA TRP A 93 -54.95 5.91 8.21
C TRP A 93 -55.43 7.15 7.44
#